data_AF-A0A954Y3D5-F1
#
_entry.id   AF-A0A954Y3D5-F1
#
_cell.length_a   1.000
_cell.length_b   1.000
_cell.length_c   1.000
_cell.angle_alpha   90.00
_cell.angle_beta   90.00
_cell.angle_gamma   90.00
#
_symmetry.space_group_name_H-M   'P 1'
#
loop_
_entity.id
_entity.type
_entity.pdbx_description
1 polymer ?
#
loop_
_entity_poly.entity_id
_entity_poly.type
_entity_poly.pdbx_seq_one_letter_code
_entity_poly.pdbx_strand_id
1 'polypeptide(L)'
;MSQHATIDRRRVEDIVRRVVRQQVAAAGSSAFASFRLPTDAGTSQNAGQSSLVVSISARHVHLTPEHVERLFGAGATLTPEKPLYQNGFYAAEQTVMVVGPRRRMLP
;
A
#
# COMPACT_ATOMS: atom_id res chain seq x y z
N MET A 1 12.91 -22.39 -28.29
CA MET A 1 11.80 -22.68 -27.37
C MET A 1 12.29 -22.40 -25.95
N SER A 2 12.11 -21.18 -25.43
CA SER A 2 12.54 -20.81 -24.08
C SER A 2 11.58 -21.42 -23.06
N GLN A 3 12.08 -22.37 -22.28
CA GLN A 3 11.33 -22.96 -21.18
C GLN A 3 11.30 -21.96 -20.02
N HIS A 4 10.13 -21.40 -19.73
CA HIS A 4 9.93 -20.68 -18.48
C HIS A 4 10.06 -21.69 -17.34
N ALA A 5 11.12 -21.59 -16.55
CA ALA A 5 11.24 -22.33 -15.31
C ALA A 5 10.09 -21.87 -14.39
N THR A 6 9.09 -22.73 -14.21
CA THR A 6 7.99 -22.52 -13.27
C THR A 6 8.61 -22.46 -11.87
N ILE A 7 8.69 -21.25 -11.31
CA ILE A 7 9.24 -21.07 -9.96
C ILE A 7 8.26 -21.74 -8.98
N ASP A 8 8.74 -22.78 -8.30
CA ASP A 8 7.97 -23.51 -7.29
C ASP A 8 7.58 -22.57 -6.14
N ARG A 9 6.28 -22.53 -5.84
CA ARG A 9 5.70 -21.74 -4.74
C ARG A 9 6.38 -22.04 -3.41
N ARG A 10 6.70 -23.30 -3.12
CA ARG A 10 7.37 -23.67 -1.85
C ARG A 10 8.75 -23.02 -1.75
N ARG A 11 9.50 -23.01 -2.85
CA ARG A 11 10.80 -22.37 -2.94
C ARG A 11 10.72 -20.86 -2.72
N VAL A 12 9.68 -20.20 -3.24
CA VAL A 12 9.43 -18.77 -2.96
C VAL A 12 9.14 -18.56 -1.48
N GLU A 13 8.24 -19.35 -0.90
CA GLU A 13 7.88 -19.24 0.51
C GLU A 13 9.09 -19.46 1.43
N ASP A 14 9.95 -20.43 1.13
CA ASP A 14 11.18 -20.68 1.89
C ASP A 14 12.18 -19.53 1.82
N ILE A 15 12.34 -18.93 0.63
CA ILE A 15 13.20 -17.76 0.44
C ILE A 15 12.64 -16.57 1.23
N VAL A 16 11.34 -16.29 1.11
CA VAL A 16 10.69 -15.17 1.81
C VAL A 16 10.81 -15.34 3.32
N ARG A 17 10.51 -16.53 3.86
CA ARG A 17 10.62 -16.81 5.30
C ARG A 17 12.04 -16.62 5.81
N ARG A 18 13.04 -17.05 5.04
CA ARG A 18 14.46 -16.87 5.39
C ARG A 18 14.85 -15.41 5.43
N VAL A 19 14.50 -14.64 4.40
CA VAL A 19 14.81 -13.20 4.31
C VAL A 19 14.15 -12.43 5.44
N VAL A 20 12.87 -12.67 5.71
CA VAL A 20 12.14 -12.02 6.80
C VAL A 20 12.80 -12.34 8.15
N ARG A 21 13.14 -13.61 8.43
CA ARG A 21 13.84 -13.96 9.69
C ARG A 21 15.20 -13.28 9.82
N GLN A 22 15.96 -13.20 8.74
CA GLN A 22 17.27 -12.54 8.73
C GLN A 22 17.14 -11.03 8.99
N GLN A 23 16.16 -10.37 8.37
CA GLN A 23 15.90 -8.94 8.60
C GLN A 23 15.43 -8.68 10.02
N VAL A 24 14.57 -9.54 10.58
CA VAL A 24 14.12 -9.45 11.97
C VAL A 24 15.29 -9.65 12.96
N ALA A 25 16.19 -10.60 12.70
CA ALA A 25 17.37 -10.81 13.53
C ALA A 25 18.38 -9.65 13.42
N ALA A 26 18.54 -9.08 12.23
CA ALA A 26 19.41 -7.93 11.99
C ALA A 26 18.87 -6.60 12.53
N ALA A 27 17.54 -6.46 12.64
CA ALA A 27 16.89 -5.22 13.07
C ALA A 27 16.99 -4.94 14.58
N GLY A 28 17.53 -5.87 15.38
CA GLY A 28 17.62 -5.70 16.83
C GLY A 28 16.24 -5.78 17.50
N SER A 29 16.24 -6.29 18.72
CA SER A 29 15.10 -6.84 19.45
C SER A 29 13.96 -5.87 19.82
N SER A 30 13.90 -4.64 19.29
CA SER A 30 12.85 -3.67 19.63
C SER A 30 11.78 -3.49 18.55
N ALA A 31 12.11 -3.68 17.26
CA ALA A 31 11.13 -3.46 16.17
C ALA A 31 10.20 -4.66 15.94
N PHE A 32 10.60 -5.86 16.37
CA PHE A 32 9.89 -7.11 16.08
C PHE A 32 9.58 -8.00 17.29
N ALA A 33 9.90 -7.55 18.52
CA ALA A 33 9.55 -8.28 19.75
C ALA A 33 8.04 -8.58 19.86
N SER A 34 7.21 -7.83 19.15
CA SER A 34 5.75 -7.99 19.12
C SER A 34 5.27 -9.12 18.22
N PHE A 35 6.11 -9.73 17.36
CA PHE A 35 5.68 -10.77 16.44
C PHE A 35 6.17 -12.15 16.88
N ARG A 36 5.37 -12.83 17.70
CA ARG A 36 5.55 -14.26 18.01
C ARG A 36 4.93 -15.10 16.88
N LEU A 37 5.70 -16.05 16.33
CA LEU A 37 5.12 -17.09 15.47
C LEU A 37 4.28 -18.06 16.31
N PRO A 38 3.12 -18.54 15.81
CA PRO A 38 2.41 -19.64 16.44
C PRO A 38 3.26 -20.91 16.27
N THR A 39 3.67 -21.51 17.38
CA THR A 39 4.19 -22.88 17.43
C THR A 39 3.02 -23.83 17.68
N ASP A 40 2.87 -24.87 16.85
CA ASP A 40 1.75 -25.84 16.85
C ASP A 40 1.74 -26.80 18.07
N ALA A 41 1.93 -26.29 19.28
CA ALA A 41 1.82 -27.09 20.50
C ALA A 41 1.11 -26.31 21.62
N GLY A 42 -0.18 -26.59 21.79
CA GLY A 42 -0.88 -26.57 23.08
C GLY A 42 -1.04 -25.23 23.82
N THR A 43 -2.29 -24.75 23.84
CA THR A 43 -2.94 -24.03 24.94
C THR A 43 -2.69 -22.51 25.09
N SER A 44 -3.72 -21.79 24.64
CA SER A 44 -4.34 -20.61 25.28
C SER A 44 -3.51 -19.35 25.55
N GLN A 45 -3.80 -18.28 24.80
CA GLN A 45 -4.58 -17.11 25.23
C GLN A 45 -4.25 -15.90 24.33
N ASN A 46 -5.22 -15.50 23.50
CA ASN A 46 -5.34 -14.21 22.82
C ASN A 46 -4.01 -13.53 22.43
N ALA A 47 -3.23 -14.16 21.54
CA ALA A 47 -2.16 -13.48 20.84
C ALA A 47 -2.81 -12.39 19.97
N GLY A 48 -2.66 -11.13 20.40
CA GLY A 48 -3.40 -9.96 19.93
C GLY A 48 -3.67 -10.02 18.43
N GLN A 49 -4.96 -10.03 18.09
CA GLN A 49 -5.42 -9.95 16.71
C GLN A 49 -4.69 -8.77 16.06
N SER A 50 -3.76 -9.05 15.15
CA SER A 50 -3.14 -8.03 14.33
C SER A 50 -4.25 -7.39 13.50
N SER A 51 -4.74 -6.24 13.97
CA SER A 51 -5.82 -5.50 13.33
C SER A 51 -5.28 -4.89 12.04
N LEU A 52 -5.36 -5.67 10.96
CA LEU A 52 -5.01 -5.19 9.64
C LEU A 52 -6.10 -4.22 9.19
N VAL A 53 -5.77 -2.95 9.12
CA VAL A 53 -6.65 -1.90 8.60
C VAL A 53 -6.57 -1.93 7.08
N VAL A 54 -7.67 -2.29 6.42
CA VAL A 54 -7.81 -2.21 4.96
C VAL A 54 -8.54 -0.93 4.60
N SER A 55 -8.02 -0.21 3.61
CA SER A 55 -8.72 0.90 2.96
C SER A 55 -8.85 0.62 1.47
N ILE A 56 -9.95 1.06 0.86
CA ILE A 56 -10.22 0.91 -0.57
C ILE A 56 -9.95 2.26 -1.24
N SER A 57 -9.14 2.26 -2.30
CA SER A 57 -8.94 3.43 -3.14
C SER A 57 -9.90 3.43 -4.33
N ALA A 58 -10.69 4.49 -4.45
CA ALA A 58 -11.40 4.79 -5.69
C ALA A 58 -10.42 5.28 -6.78
N ARG A 59 -10.93 5.48 -8.00
CA ARG A 59 -10.14 6.12 -9.08
C ARG A 59 -9.75 7.53 -8.64
N HIS A 60 -8.47 7.84 -8.71
CA HIS A 60 -7.92 9.15 -8.35
C HIS A 60 -6.67 9.43 -9.19
N VAL A 61 -6.20 10.68 -9.15
CA VAL A 61 -5.00 11.13 -9.84
C VAL A 61 -4.10 11.89 -8.88
N HIS A 62 -2.80 11.86 -9.14
CA HIS A 62 -1.82 12.70 -8.48
C HIS A 62 -1.34 13.73 -9.49
N LEU A 63 -1.32 15.01 -9.11
CA LEU A 63 -0.97 16.11 -10.00
C LEU A 63 0.30 16.80 -9.51
N THR A 64 1.14 17.24 -10.45
CA THR A 64 2.21 18.19 -10.14
C THR A 64 1.62 19.59 -9.97
N PRO A 65 2.29 20.52 -9.27
CA PRO A 65 1.82 21.90 -9.12
C PRO A 65 1.50 22.58 -10.46
N GLU A 66 2.35 22.37 -11.47
CA GLU A 66 2.13 22.87 -12.83
C GLU A 66 0.79 22.40 -13.42
N HIS A 67 0.42 21.13 -13.23
CA HIS A 67 -0.84 20.62 -13.74
C HIS A 67 -2.05 21.06 -12.92
N VAL A 68 -1.88 21.30 -11.61
CA VAL A 68 -2.92 21.94 -10.79
C VAL A 68 -3.26 23.31 -11.36
N GLU A 69 -2.23 24.12 -11.66
CA GLU A 69 -2.46 25.45 -12.23
C GLU A 69 -3.08 25.40 -13.64
N ARG A 70 -2.64 24.47 -14.49
CA ARG A 70 -3.22 24.30 -15.84
C ARG A 70 -4.69 23.88 -15.81
N LEU A 71 -5.09 23.06 -14.83
CA LEU A 71 -6.45 22.51 -14.74
C LEU A 71 -7.41 23.40 -13.95
N PHE A 72 -6.93 24.08 -12.90
CA PHE A 72 -7.77 24.82 -11.96
C PHE A 72 -7.49 26.34 -11.93
N GLY A 73 -6.52 26.83 -12.70
CA GLY A 73 -6.19 28.25 -12.84
C GLY A 73 -4.81 28.61 -12.30
N ALA A 74 -4.20 29.67 -12.85
CA ALA A 74 -2.85 30.10 -12.45
C ALA A 74 -2.78 30.41 -10.94
N GLY A 75 -1.73 29.90 -10.28
CA GLY A 75 -1.54 30.01 -8.83
C GLY A 75 -2.50 29.17 -7.97
N ALA A 76 -3.33 28.30 -8.56
CA ALA A 76 -4.23 27.44 -7.80
C ALA A 76 -3.46 26.40 -6.97
N THR A 77 -3.99 26.10 -5.78
CA THR A 77 -3.52 25.05 -4.89
C THR A 77 -4.66 24.10 -4.54
N LEU A 78 -4.36 22.82 -4.28
CA LEU A 78 -5.37 21.85 -3.89
C LEU A 78 -5.90 22.15 -2.47
N THR A 79 -7.22 22.03 -2.30
CA THR A 79 -7.88 22.23 -1.01
C THR A 79 -8.08 20.87 -0.35
N PRO A 80 -7.52 20.62 0.85
CA PRO A 80 -7.76 19.35 1.55
C PRO A 80 -9.22 19.18 1.97
N GLU A 81 -9.86 18.10 1.50
CA GLU A 81 -11.22 17.73 1.90
C GLU A 81 -11.20 16.70 3.04
N LYS A 82 -10.40 15.63 2.87
CA LYS A 82 -10.36 14.51 3.82
C LYS A 82 -8.94 14.00 4.05
N PRO A 83 -8.48 13.86 5.31
CA PRO A 83 -7.19 13.23 5.59
C PRO A 83 -7.23 11.73 5.26
N LEU A 84 -6.14 11.22 4.70
CA LEU A 84 -5.95 9.80 4.48
C LEU A 84 -5.31 9.15 5.70
N TYR A 85 -5.29 7.82 5.72
CA TYR A 85 -4.66 7.05 6.79
C TYR A 85 -3.16 7.32 6.89
N GLN A 86 -2.50 7.63 5.77
CA GLN A 86 -1.10 8.01 5.73
C GLN A 86 -0.92 9.46 6.19
N ASN A 87 -0.06 9.67 7.19
CA ASN A 87 0.24 11.00 7.73
C ASN A 87 0.73 11.97 6.63
N GLY A 88 0.09 13.13 6.56
CA GLY A 88 0.42 14.19 5.59
C GLY A 88 -0.26 14.05 4.22
N PHE A 89 -1.04 12.99 3.99
CA PHE A 89 -1.78 12.79 2.75
C PHE A 89 -3.26 13.10 2.92
N TYR A 90 -3.89 13.61 1.87
CA TYR A 90 -5.30 14.00 1.85
C TYR A 90 -5.94 13.74 0.48
N ALA A 91 -7.25 13.56 0.48
CA ALA A 91 -8.08 13.74 -0.71
C ALA A 91 -8.45 15.22 -0.83
N ALA A 92 -8.34 15.78 -2.04
CA ALA A 92 -8.65 17.17 -2.31
C ALA A 92 -10.11 17.36 -2.76
N GLU A 93 -10.67 18.54 -2.56
CA GLU A 93 -12.02 18.89 -3.05
C GLU A 93 -12.10 18.87 -4.59
N GLN A 94 -10.97 19.11 -5.25
CA GLN A 94 -10.89 19.16 -6.70
C GLN A 94 -11.01 17.77 -7.33
N THR A 95 -11.84 17.66 -8.36
CA THR A 95 -12.02 16.44 -9.17
C THR A 95 -11.69 16.73 -10.62
N VAL A 96 -11.36 15.68 -11.38
CA VAL A 96 -11.04 15.78 -12.81
C VAL A 96 -11.84 14.78 -13.60
N MET A 97 -12.10 15.10 -14.86
CA MET A 97 -12.69 14.17 -15.81
C MET A 97 -11.60 13.59 -16.72
N VAL A 98 -11.44 12.27 -16.72
CA VAL A 98 -10.47 11.59 -17.59
C VAL A 98 -11.16 11.19 -18.89
N VAL A 99 -10.72 11.79 -20.01
CA VAL A 99 -11.24 11.51 -21.35
C VAL A 99 -10.24 10.67 -22.14
N GLY A 100 -10.60 9.41 -22.42
CA GLY A 100 -9.79 8.51 -23.24
C GLY A 100 -10.07 8.63 -24.75
N PRO A 101 -9.33 7.89 -25.60
CA PRO A 101 -9.47 7.94 -27.06
C PRO A 101 -10.89 7.62 -27.57
N ARG A 102 -11.64 6.81 -26.83
CA ARG A 102 -13.04 6.47 -27.14
C ARG A 102 -14.05 7.53 -26.71
N ARG A 103 -13.59 8.68 -26.22
CA ARG A 103 -14.39 9.81 -25.72
C ARG A 103 -15.44 9.45 -24.65
N ARG A 104 -15.18 8.37 -23.90
CA ARG A 104 -16.00 8.03 -22.73
C ARG A 104 -15.49 8.83 -21.53
N MET A 105 -16.40 9.54 -20.88
CA MET A 105 -16.12 10.27 -19.65
C MET A 105 -16.12 9.26 -18.49
N LEU A 106 -15.03 9.25 -17.73
CA LEU A 106 -14.97 8.59 -16.43
C LEU A 106 -15.09 9.69 -15.39
N PRO A 107 -16.22 9.78 -14.66
CA PRO A 107 -16.32 10.62 -13.49
C PRO A 107 -15.41 10.10 -12.38
#